data_AF-A0A9P0LGV4-F1
#
_entry.id   AF-A0A9P0LGV4-F1
#
_cell.length_a   1.000
_cell.length_b   1.000
_cell.length_c   1.000
_cell.angle_alpha   90.00
_cell.angle_beta   90.00
_cell.angle_gamma   90.00
#
_symmetry.space_group_name_H-M   'P 1'
#
loop_
_entity.id
_entity.type
_entity.pdbx_description
1 polymer ?
#
loop_
_entity_poly.entity_id
_entity_poly.type
_entity_poly.pdbx_seq_one_letter_code
_entity_poly.pdbx_strand_id
1 'polypeptide(L)'
;MSENQVNNPKRHAPGSENKKIEMKRLKYSGLAYHNRSNKDIAAKKAPSFEVFCKCKYECRKLPYEQKIFLFEDYYKIANHVKQKSYLLGLIQIGSVKRSHGKYESAEQSRRQATAWYTVPNGNGQHVKHFQTFLPYYTRQCKF
;
A
#
# COMPACT_ATOMS: atom_id res chain seq x y z
N MET A 1 32.30 4.64 -48.66
CA MET A 1 31.27 5.58 -48.18
C MET A 1 30.23 4.74 -47.46
N SER A 2 30.16 4.81 -46.13
CA SER A 2 29.30 3.93 -45.33
C SER A 2 27.90 4.52 -45.20
N GLU A 3 26.90 3.73 -45.59
CA GLU A 3 25.48 4.07 -45.46
C GLU A 3 25.06 4.00 -43.99
N ASN A 4 24.65 5.15 -43.44
CA ASN A 4 24.06 5.23 -42.11
C ASN A 4 22.62 4.70 -42.15
N GLN A 5 22.40 3.49 -41.63
CA GLN A 5 21.06 2.95 -41.42
C GLN A 5 20.36 3.67 -40.27
N VAL A 6 19.32 4.44 -40.59
CA VAL A 6 18.42 5.07 -39.62
C VAL A 6 17.57 3.98 -38.96
N ASN A 7 17.90 3.63 -37.71
CA ASN A 7 17.11 2.73 -36.88
C ASN A 7 15.80 3.42 -36.48
N ASN A 8 14.71 3.11 -37.20
CA ASN A 8 13.37 3.58 -36.86
C ASN A 8 12.80 2.70 -35.73
N PRO A 9 12.40 3.25 -34.56
CA PRO A 9 11.92 2.44 -33.44
C PRO A 9 10.62 1.70 -33.81
N LYS A 10 10.61 0.38 -33.59
CA LYS A 10 9.48 -0.52 -33.85
C LYS A 10 8.23 -0.02 -33.11
N ARG A 11 7.24 0.48 -33.87
CA ARG A 11 5.93 0.89 -33.33
C ARG A 11 5.26 -0.34 -32.69
N HIS A 12 5.01 -0.29 -31.38
CA HIS A 12 4.29 -1.38 -30.70
C HIS A 12 2.87 -1.51 -31.26
N ALA A 13 2.41 -2.75 -31.48
CA ALA A 13 1.07 -3.03 -31.96
C ALA A 13 0.02 -2.32 -31.06
N PRO A 14 -0.97 -1.62 -31.63
CA PRO A 14 -1.95 -0.79 -30.89
C PRO A 14 -2.66 -1.54 -29.75
N GLY A 15 -2.91 -2.84 -29.91
CA GLY A 15 -3.56 -3.67 -28.90
C GLY A 15 -2.74 -3.93 -27.63
N SER A 16 -1.42 -3.71 -27.67
CA SER A 16 -0.54 -3.97 -26.52
C SER A 16 -0.69 -2.92 -25.41
N GLU A 17 -0.96 -1.66 -25.76
CA GLU A 17 -1.10 -0.58 -24.78
C GLU A 17 -2.47 -0.62 -24.10
N ASN A 18 -3.54 -0.86 -24.87
CA ASN A 18 -4.89 -1.03 -24.31
C ASN A 18 -4.94 -2.19 -23.31
N LYS A 19 -4.28 -3.32 -23.60
CA LYS A 19 -4.15 -4.43 -22.66
C LYS A 19 -3.38 -4.04 -21.38
N LYS A 20 -2.32 -3.23 -21.49
CA LYS A 20 -1.58 -2.74 -20.31
C LYS A 20 -2.42 -1.78 -19.47
N ILE A 21 -3.17 -0.89 -20.10
CA ILE A 21 -4.07 0.05 -19.43
C ILE A 21 -5.15 -0.73 -18.68
N GLU A 22 -5.80 -1.69 -19.33
CA GLU A 22 -6.84 -2.51 -18.70
C GLU A 22 -6.29 -3.37 -17.56
N MET A 23 -5.14 -4.01 -17.76
CA MET A 23 -4.47 -4.77 -16.70
C MET A 23 -4.15 -3.88 -15.49
N LYS A 24 -3.68 -2.64 -15.70
CA LYS A 24 -3.45 -1.67 -14.61
C LYS A 24 -4.76 -1.34 -13.92
N ARG A 25 -5.83 -1.05 -14.67
CA ARG A 25 -7.17 -0.76 -14.12
C ARG A 25 -7.64 -1.89 -13.22
N LEU A 26 -7.71 -3.13 -13.73
CA LEU A 26 -8.12 -4.31 -12.97
C LEU A 26 -7.28 -4.51 -11.71
N LYS A 27 -5.95 -4.41 -11.84
CA LYS A 27 -5.01 -4.54 -10.71
C LYS A 27 -5.29 -3.51 -9.61
N TYR A 28 -5.46 -2.25 -9.97
CA TYR A 28 -5.65 -1.18 -8.98
C TYR A 28 -7.10 -1.10 -8.48
N SER A 29 -8.07 -1.67 -9.18
CA SER A 29 -9.43 -1.92 -8.67
C SER A 29 -9.52 -3.16 -7.77
N GLY A 30 -8.45 -3.92 -7.63
CA GLY A 30 -8.44 -5.16 -6.84
C GLY A 30 -9.19 -6.32 -7.49
N LEU A 31 -9.48 -6.24 -8.79
CA LEU A 31 -10.15 -7.30 -9.54
C LEU A 31 -9.15 -8.36 -10.01
N ALA A 32 -9.68 -9.51 -10.44
CA ALA A 32 -8.86 -10.55 -11.06
C ALA A 32 -8.28 -10.05 -12.40
N TYR A 33 -7.06 -10.45 -12.73
CA TYR A 33 -6.40 -10.06 -13.97
C TYR A 33 -5.32 -11.07 -14.39
N HIS A 34 -4.98 -11.09 -15.68
CA HIS A 34 -3.82 -11.81 -16.19
C HIS A 34 -2.58 -10.91 -16.14
N ASN A 35 -1.50 -11.41 -15.55
CA ASN A 35 -0.24 -10.67 -15.53
C ASN A 35 0.50 -10.76 -16.89
N ARG A 36 1.65 -10.09 -17.00
CA ARG A 36 2.47 -10.11 -18.24
C ARG A 36 2.97 -11.50 -18.64
N SER A 37 3.06 -12.42 -17.68
CA SER A 37 3.43 -13.82 -17.90
C SER A 37 2.20 -14.71 -18.15
N ASN A 38 1.04 -14.10 -18.41
CA ASN A 38 -0.25 -14.75 -18.63
C ASN A 38 -0.71 -15.63 -17.45
N LYS A 39 -0.27 -15.30 -16.23
CA LYS A 39 -0.73 -15.97 -15.01
C LYS A 39 -1.95 -15.26 -14.44
N ASP A 40 -2.90 -16.05 -13.97
CA ASP A 40 -4.12 -15.56 -13.34
C ASP A 40 -3.83 -15.05 -11.94
N ILE A 41 -4.11 -13.79 -11.72
CA ILE A 41 -4.06 -13.16 -10.41
C ILE A 41 -5.49 -13.01 -9.92
N ALA A 42 -5.82 -13.68 -8.81
CA ALA A 42 -7.13 -13.58 -8.20
C ALA A 42 -7.42 -12.16 -7.69
N ALA A 43 -8.71 -11.83 -7.62
CA ALA A 43 -9.18 -10.61 -6.99
C ALA A 43 -8.70 -10.51 -5.54
N LYS A 44 -8.56 -9.27 -5.07
CA LYS A 44 -8.24 -8.96 -3.68
C LYS A 44 -9.45 -9.32 -2.82
N LYS A 45 -9.22 -10.13 -1.78
CA LYS A 45 -10.29 -10.52 -0.87
C LYS A 45 -10.51 -9.42 0.16
N ALA A 46 -11.78 -9.15 0.44
CA ALA A 46 -12.18 -8.26 1.51
C ALA A 46 -11.62 -8.74 2.87
N PRO A 47 -11.52 -7.84 3.86
CA PRO A 47 -11.15 -8.20 5.22
C PRO A 47 -12.09 -9.27 5.79
N SER A 48 -11.55 -10.18 6.61
CA SER A 48 -12.37 -11.05 7.46
C SER A 48 -12.75 -10.33 8.76
N PHE A 49 -13.86 -10.76 9.35
CA PHE A 49 -14.28 -10.32 10.68
C PHE A 49 -13.19 -10.62 11.72
N GLU A 50 -12.69 -11.85 11.70
CA GLU A 50 -11.59 -12.29 12.55
C GLU A 50 -10.25 -11.70 12.08
N VAL A 51 -9.48 -11.12 13.00
CA VAL A 51 -8.13 -10.60 12.70
C VAL A 51 -7.07 -11.33 13.49
N PHE A 52 -6.33 -12.16 12.77
CA PHE A 52 -5.15 -12.86 13.28
C PHE A 52 -3.85 -12.09 12.92
N CYS A 53 -3.69 -10.85 13.44
CA CYS A 53 -2.41 -10.12 13.33
C CYS A 53 -1.55 -10.39 14.56
N LYS A 54 -0.30 -10.86 14.39
CA LYS A 54 0.67 -10.94 15.51
C LYS A 54 1.64 -9.75 15.53
N CYS A 55 1.49 -8.82 14.60
CA CYS A 55 2.28 -7.61 14.47
C CYS A 55 2.33 -6.77 15.77
N LYS A 56 3.41 -6.00 15.93
CA LYS A 56 3.58 -5.01 17.03
C LYS A 56 2.65 -3.80 16.93
N TYR A 57 1.82 -3.73 15.88
CA TYR A 57 0.92 -2.62 15.59
C TYR A 57 -0.49 -2.94 16.10
N GLU A 58 -1.35 -1.94 16.09
CA GLU A 58 -2.66 -2.01 16.73
C GLU A 58 -3.75 -2.56 15.79
N CYS A 59 -3.37 -3.44 14.86
CA CYS A 59 -4.28 -3.89 13.80
C CYS A 59 -5.53 -4.61 14.32
N ARG A 60 -5.43 -5.24 15.50
CA ARG A 60 -6.55 -5.90 16.19
C ARG A 60 -7.56 -4.91 16.76
N LYS A 61 -7.13 -3.68 17.09
CA LYS A 61 -8.00 -2.64 17.67
C LYS A 61 -8.89 -1.98 16.62
N LEU A 62 -8.67 -2.23 15.34
CA LEU A 62 -9.50 -1.66 14.29
C LEU A 62 -10.81 -2.46 14.18
N PRO A 63 -11.99 -1.82 14.25
CA PRO A 63 -13.27 -2.48 14.04
C PRO A 63 -13.38 -3.08 12.63
N TYR A 64 -14.22 -4.12 12.49
CA TYR A 64 -14.43 -4.77 11.20
C TYR A 64 -14.97 -3.82 10.13
N GLU A 65 -15.96 -3.00 10.49
CA GLU A 65 -16.56 -2.01 9.60
C GLU A 65 -15.52 -1.02 9.05
N GLN A 66 -14.61 -0.57 9.90
CA GLN A 66 -13.51 0.32 9.48
C GLN A 66 -12.53 -0.40 8.53
N LYS A 67 -12.29 -1.69 8.72
CA LYS A 67 -11.46 -2.47 7.78
C LYS A 67 -12.11 -2.54 6.40
N ILE A 68 -13.41 -2.84 6.35
CA ILE A 68 -14.15 -2.88 5.09
C ILE A 68 -14.12 -1.50 4.43
N PHE A 69 -14.46 -0.45 5.19
CA PHE A 69 -14.48 0.91 4.68
C PHE A 69 -13.15 1.29 4.04
N LEU A 70 -12.03 1.09 4.74
CA LEU A 70 -10.71 1.42 4.20
C LEU A 70 -10.36 0.55 2.98
N PHE A 71 -10.75 -0.73 2.97
CA PHE A 71 -10.54 -1.62 1.84
C PHE A 71 -11.29 -1.13 0.59
N GLU A 72 -12.59 -0.86 0.73
CA GLU A 72 -13.44 -0.40 -0.36
C GLU A 72 -12.99 0.98 -0.86
N ASP A 73 -12.75 1.91 0.05
CA ASP A 73 -12.30 3.27 -0.28
C ASP A 73 -10.97 3.25 -1.05
N TYR A 74 -10.02 2.41 -0.62
CA TYR A 74 -8.73 2.25 -1.31
C TYR A 74 -8.88 1.66 -2.73
N TYR A 75 -9.65 0.59 -2.90
CA TYR A 75 -9.77 -0.09 -4.20
C TYR A 75 -10.73 0.63 -5.17
N LYS A 76 -11.71 1.38 -4.65
CA LYS A 76 -12.59 2.25 -5.45
C LYS A 76 -11.82 3.32 -6.22
N ILE A 77 -10.65 3.74 -5.74
CA ILE A 77 -9.78 4.72 -6.41
C ILE A 77 -9.33 4.24 -7.81
N ALA A 78 -9.12 2.92 -7.99
CA ALA A 78 -8.74 2.29 -9.27
C ALA A 78 -7.50 2.91 -9.99
N ASN A 79 -6.68 3.68 -9.29
CA ASN A 79 -5.57 4.43 -9.86
C ASN A 79 -4.37 4.43 -8.91
N HIS A 80 -3.23 3.98 -9.41
CA HIS A 80 -1.99 3.84 -8.65
C HIS A 80 -1.51 5.13 -7.96
N VAL A 81 -1.54 6.26 -8.68
CA VAL A 81 -0.99 7.52 -8.17
C VAL A 81 -1.89 8.02 -7.05
N LYS A 82 -3.20 8.00 -7.27
CA LYS A 82 -4.19 8.38 -6.25
C LYS A 82 -4.16 7.44 -5.04
N GLN A 83 -3.99 6.13 -5.25
CA GLN A 83 -3.81 5.17 -4.15
C GLN A 83 -2.54 5.45 -3.33
N LYS A 84 -1.44 5.83 -3.98
CA LYS A 84 -0.24 6.28 -3.25
C LYS A 84 -0.50 7.54 -2.45
N SER A 85 -1.15 8.54 -3.03
CA SER A 85 -1.52 9.76 -2.32
C SER A 85 -2.44 9.48 -1.13
N TYR A 86 -3.40 8.56 -1.29
CA TYR A 86 -4.25 8.09 -0.20
C TYR A 86 -3.42 7.52 0.96
N LEU A 87 -2.49 6.60 0.66
CA LEU A 87 -1.61 6.03 1.68
C LEU A 87 -0.73 7.08 2.35
N LEU A 88 -0.23 8.07 1.61
CA LEU A 88 0.56 9.17 2.17
C LEU A 88 -0.28 10.00 3.17
N GLY A 89 -1.57 10.21 2.89
CA GLY A 89 -2.48 10.89 3.81
C GLY A 89 -2.71 10.16 5.14
N LEU A 90 -2.41 8.87 5.20
CA LEU A 90 -2.50 8.07 6.43
C LEU A 90 -1.23 8.16 7.30
N ILE A 91 -0.18 8.84 6.83
CA ILE A 91 1.07 8.98 7.57
C ILE A 91 0.93 10.08 8.62
N GLN A 92 1.25 9.76 9.87
CA GLN A 92 1.43 10.72 10.94
C GLN A 92 2.90 10.72 11.40
N ILE A 93 3.47 11.92 11.57
CA ILE A 93 4.81 12.10 12.11
C ILE A 93 4.70 12.27 13.62
N GLY A 94 5.29 11.36 14.38
CA GLY A 94 5.35 11.42 15.84
C GLY A 94 6.78 11.55 16.34
N SER A 95 6.96 12.19 17.50
CA SER A 95 8.24 12.22 18.19
C SER A 95 8.61 10.82 18.70
N VAL A 96 9.91 10.52 18.72
CA VAL A 96 10.41 9.26 19.28
C VAL A 96 11.33 9.57 20.44
N LYS A 97 10.85 9.29 21.65
CA LYS A 97 11.73 9.21 22.82
C LYS A 97 12.44 7.85 22.75
N ARG A 98 13.72 7.84 22.39
CA ARG A 98 14.56 6.65 22.58
C ARG A 98 15.31 6.82 23.89
N SER A 99 15.04 5.93 24.84
CA SER A 99 16.00 5.68 25.91
C SER A 99 17.12 4.82 25.31
N HIS A 100 18.33 5.37 25.24
CA HIS A 100 19.54 4.61 24.93
C HIS A 100 20.65 5.11 25.86
N GLY A 101 21.22 4.21 26.65
CA GLY A 101 22.21 4.47 27.71
C GLY A 101 23.58 4.99 27.27
N LYS A 102 23.64 5.73 26.15
CA LYS A 102 24.83 6.46 25.67
C LYS A 102 24.60 7.97 25.51
N TYR A 103 23.36 8.44 25.53
CA TYR A 103 23.05 9.86 25.43
C TYR A 103 22.50 10.36 26.76
N GLU A 104 22.98 11.52 27.22
CA GLU A 104 22.52 12.11 28.48
C GLU A 104 21.13 12.73 28.34
N SER A 105 20.72 13.08 27.12
CA SER A 105 19.41 13.66 26.83
C SER A 105 18.82 13.13 25.51
N ALA A 106 17.49 13.08 25.41
CA ALA A 106 16.80 12.58 24.21
C ALA A 106 17.00 13.49 22.99
N GLU A 107 17.27 14.78 23.23
CA GLU A 107 17.53 15.81 22.21
C GLU A 107 18.84 15.56 21.44
N GLN A 108 19.78 14.83 22.02
CA GLN A 108 21.05 14.45 21.37
C GLN A 108 20.88 13.38 20.28
N SER A 109 19.72 12.71 20.24
CA SER A 109 19.41 11.76 19.17
C SER A 109 19.34 12.48 17.82
N ARG A 110 20.09 12.01 16.83
CA ARG A 110 19.95 12.48 15.43
C ARG A 110 18.57 12.19 14.84
N ARG A 111 17.81 11.26 15.41
CA ARG A 111 16.46 10.91 14.96
C ARG A 111 15.45 11.31 16.03
N GLN A 112 14.82 12.46 15.82
CA GLN A 112 13.82 13.05 16.73
C GLN A 112 12.38 12.62 16.40
N ALA A 113 12.13 12.20 15.16
CA ALA A 113 10.79 11.85 14.69
C ALA A 113 10.75 10.52 13.92
N THR A 114 9.55 9.95 13.82
CA THR A 114 9.24 8.81 12.98
C THR A 114 7.85 8.95 12.39
N ALA A 115 7.74 8.61 11.10
CA ALA A 115 6.49 8.43 10.41
C ALA A 115 5.84 7.09 10.77
N TRP A 116 4.56 7.12 11.13
CA TRP A 116 3.72 5.96 11.38
C TRP A 116 2.53 6.00 10.43
N TYR A 117 2.14 4.85 9.89
CA TYR A 117 0.82 4.76 9.27
C TYR A 117 -0.23 4.68 10.37
N THR A 118 -1.28 5.46 10.23
CA THR A 118 -2.39 5.46 11.16
C THR A 118 -3.70 5.45 10.39
N VAL A 119 -4.70 4.82 10.99
CA VAL A 119 -6.05 4.80 10.43
C VAL A 119 -7.05 5.21 11.51
N PRO A 120 -8.13 5.92 11.15
CA PRO A 120 -9.17 6.24 12.10
C PRO A 120 -9.85 4.96 12.57
N ASN A 121 -10.10 4.86 13.88
CA ASN A 121 -10.78 3.71 14.47
C ASN A 121 -12.32 3.86 14.52
N GLY A 122 -12.87 4.92 13.93
CA GLY A 122 -14.29 5.26 13.98
C GLY A 122 -14.72 6.10 15.19
N ASN A 123 -13.90 6.16 16.24
CA ASN A 123 -14.19 6.91 17.48
C ASN A 123 -13.41 8.23 17.55
N GLY A 124 -12.98 8.76 16.41
CA GLY A 124 -12.13 9.96 16.33
C GLY A 124 -10.66 9.75 16.75
N GLN A 125 -10.26 8.54 17.14
CA GLN A 125 -8.87 8.22 17.45
C GLN A 125 -8.18 7.55 16.27
N HIS A 126 -6.86 7.74 16.18
CA HIS A 126 -6.02 7.10 15.18
C HIS A 126 -5.23 5.96 15.79
N VAL A 127 -5.30 4.77 15.19
CA VAL A 127 -4.54 3.60 15.64
C VAL A 127 -3.34 3.34 14.74
N LYS A 128 -2.21 2.98 15.34
CA LYS A 128 -0.99 2.72 14.56
C LYS A 128 -1.12 1.44 13.77
N HIS A 129 -0.70 1.52 12.52
CA HIS A 129 -0.93 0.48 11.54
C HIS A 129 0.32 0.20 10.70
N PHE A 130 0.43 -1.02 10.17
CA PHE A 130 1.46 -1.36 9.21
C PHE A 130 1.14 -0.82 7.80
N GLN A 131 2.17 -0.33 7.10
CA GLN A 131 2.04 0.31 5.77
C GLN A 131 1.33 -0.55 4.72
N THR A 132 1.52 -1.88 4.75
CA THR A 132 0.93 -2.80 3.76
C THR A 132 -0.42 -3.35 4.21
N PHE A 133 -1.16 -2.68 5.09
CA PHE A 133 -2.42 -3.21 5.62
C PHE A 133 -3.51 -3.45 4.59
N LEU A 134 -3.74 -2.51 3.69
CA LEU A 134 -4.89 -2.55 2.77
C LEU A 134 -4.79 -3.67 1.71
N PRO A 135 -3.60 -4.02 1.19
CA PRO A 135 -3.49 -5.15 0.27
C PRO A 135 -3.37 -6.55 0.92
N TYR A 136 -3.22 -6.66 2.25
CA TYR A 136 -2.74 -7.88 2.92
C TYR A 136 -3.69 -8.53 3.94
N TYR A 137 -4.97 -8.18 3.99
CA TYR A 137 -5.95 -8.93 4.82
C TYR A 137 -6.03 -10.44 4.51
N THR A 138 -5.37 -10.92 3.46
CA THR A 138 -5.36 -12.32 3.03
C THR A 138 -4.12 -13.12 3.38
N ARG A 139 -3.09 -12.50 3.98
CA ARG A 139 -1.92 -13.23 4.46
C ARG A 139 -1.64 -12.81 5.89
N GLN A 140 -1.72 -13.78 6.80
CA GLN A 140 -1.24 -13.71 8.18
C GLN A 140 -0.08 -12.72 8.25
N CYS A 141 -0.26 -11.64 9.02
CA CYS A 141 0.83 -10.71 9.31
C CYS A 141 1.89 -11.50 10.09
N LYS A 142 2.84 -12.10 9.36
CA LYS A 142 4.02 -12.75 9.89
C LYS A 142 5.14 -11.71 9.97
N PHE A 143 5.87 -11.80 11.07
CA PHE A 143 6.95 -10.90 11.49
C PHE A 143 8.03 -10.75 10.43
#